data_AF-A0A4R4WYT8-F1
#
_entry.id   AF-A0A4R4WYT8-F1
#
_cell.length_a   1.000
_cell.length_b   1.000
_cell.length_c   1.000
_cell.angle_alpha   90.00
_cell.angle_beta   90.00
_cell.angle_gamma   90.00
#
_symmetry.space_group_name_H-M   'P 1'
#
loop_
_entity.id
_entity.type
_entity.pdbx_description
1 polymer ?
#
loop_
_entity_poly.entity_id
_entity_poly.type
_entity_poly.pdbx_seq_one_letter_code
_entity_poly.pdbx_strand_id
1 'polypeptide(L)' 'MAIKGQMQQTGYYCAPASSSIVLRVFGISRTQAQLAKEMKTDPKAGATRRENTLAVLNAYVKPKGYVFRLT' A
#
# COMPACT_ATOMS: atom_id res chain seq x y z
N MET A 1 6.72 -18.98 0.61
CA MET A 1 6.22 -17.84 1.40
C MET A 1 4.72 -17.70 1.14
N ALA A 2 3.86 -17.88 2.15
CA ALA A 2 2.41 -17.81 1.97
C ALA A 2 1.92 -16.37 2.14
N ILE A 3 1.26 -15.82 1.11
CA ILE A 3 0.58 -14.54 1.18
C ILE A 3 -0.75 -14.77 1.89
N LYS A 4 -0.89 -14.29 3.13
CA LYS A 4 -2.17 -14.33 3.85
C LYS A 4 -2.99 -13.10 3.49
N GLY A 5 -4.24 -13.30 3.10
CA GLY A 5 -5.21 -12.21 2.98
C GLY A 5 -5.31 -11.45 4.32
N GLN A 6 -5.48 -10.13 4.24
CA GLN A 6 -5.62 -9.28 5.42
C GLN A 6 -6.89 -8.44 5.29
N MET A 7 -7.65 -8.36 6.38
CA MET A 7 -8.79 -7.46 6.48
C MET A 7 -8.30 -6.02 6.64
N GLN A 8 -8.97 -5.07 5.99
CA GLN A 8 -8.72 -3.65 6.24
C GLN A 8 -9.06 -3.29 7.70
N GLN A 9 -8.18 -2.54 8.36
CA GLN A 9 -8.37 -2.15 9.76
C GLN A 9 -9.50 -1.11 9.93
N THR A 10 -9.79 -0.32 8.90
CA THR A 10 -10.84 0.70 8.90
C THR A 10 -11.62 0.65 7.59
N GLY A 11 -12.80 1.28 7.53
CA GLY A 11 -13.65 1.32 6.32
C GLY A 11 -13.02 1.96 5.08
N TYR A 12 -11.86 2.61 5.20
CA TYR A 12 -11.18 3.36 4.14
C TYR A 12 -9.73 2.92 3.90
N TYR A 13 -9.31 1.78 4.48
CA TYR A 13 -7.94 1.25 4.36
C TYR A 13 -7.78 0.19 3.27
N CYS A 14 -8.65 0.17 2.26
CA CYS A 14 -8.53 -0.78 1.14
C CYS A 14 -7.15 -0.69 0.46
N ALA A 15 -6.68 0.51 0.10
CA ALA A 15 -5.38 0.69 -0.53
C ALA A 15 -4.18 0.36 0.39
N PRO A 16 -4.14 0.80 1.67
CA PRO A 16 -3.12 0.35 2.63
C PRO A 16 -3.09 -1.16 2.86
N ALA A 17 -4.25 -1.82 2.95
CA ALA A 17 -4.34 -3.27 3.16
C ALA A 17 -3.80 -4.04 1.94
N SER A 18 -4.28 -3.72 0.73
CA SER A 18 -3.78 -4.32 -0.50
C SER A 18 -2.29 -4.05 -0.70
N SER A 19 -1.83 -2.83 -0.42
CA SER A 19 -0.41 -2.47 -0.56
C SER A 19 0.48 -3.21 0.43
N SER A 20 0.03 -3.46 1.66
CA SER A 20 0.76 -4.27 2.64
C SER A 20 1.00 -5.70 2.12
N ILE A 21 -0.02 -6.29 1.50
CA ILE A 21 0.04 -7.61 0.88
C ILE A 21 1.05 -7.61 -0.28
N VAL A 22 0.95 -6.63 -1.18
CA VAL A 22 1.84 -6.50 -2.35
C VAL A 22 3.29 -6.30 -1.92
N LEU A 23 3.57 -5.38 -1.00
CA LEU A 23 4.92 -5.12 -0.49
C LEU A 23 5.54 -6.36 0.16
N ARG A 24 4.72 -7.21 0.80
CA ARG A 24 5.18 -8.46 1.38
C ARG A 24 5.74 -9.41 0.33
N VAL A 25 5.23 -9.41 -0.90
CA VAL A 25 5.80 -10.18 -2.03
C VAL A 25 7.25 -9.79 -2.30
N PHE A 26 7.58 -8.52 -2.14
CA PHE A 26 8.94 -7.99 -2.30
C PHE A 26 9.80 -8.14 -1.03
N GLY A 27 9.31 -8.85 -0.01
CA GLY A 27 9.98 -9.01 1.28
C GLY A 27 9.95 -7.76 2.16
N ILE A 28 9.01 -6.83 1.90
CA ILE A 28 8.88 -5.57 2.64
C ILE A 28 7.67 -5.69 3.59
N SER A 29 7.90 -5.51 4.88
CA SER A 29 6.84 -5.55 5.89
C SER A 29 6.44 -4.15 6.32
N ARG A 30 5.19 -3.75 6.05
CA ARG A 30 4.61 -2.48 6.48
C ARG A 30 3.20 -2.69 7.01
N THR A 31 2.85 -1.97 8.07
CA THR A 31 1.50 -2.00 8.63
C THR A 31 0.55 -1.11 7.83
N GLN A 32 -0.76 -1.37 7.91
CA GLN A 32 -1.75 -0.54 7.23
C GLN A 32 -1.73 0.91 7.74
N ALA A 33 -1.47 1.14 9.03
CA ALA A 33 -1.35 2.49 9.60
C ALA A 33 -0.14 3.27 9.06
N GLN A 34 1.01 2.60 8.90
CA GLN A 34 2.20 3.22 8.28
C GLN A 34 1.91 3.61 6.83
N LEU A 35 1.34 2.68 6.06
CA LEU A 35 1.00 2.92 4.66
C LEU A 35 -0.10 3.97 4.51
N ALA A 36 -1.09 4.00 5.39
CA ALA A 36 -2.15 5.01 5.35
C ALA A 36 -1.58 6.43 5.53
N LYS A 37 -0.62 6.60 6.44
CA LYS A 37 0.08 7.87 6.65
C LYS A 37 0.93 8.25 5.43
N GLU A 38 1.72 7.32 4.91
CA GLU A 38 2.60 7.56 3.75
C GLU A 38 1.80 7.85 2.47
N MET A 39 0.70 7.12 2.25
CA MET A 39 -0.19 7.29 1.10
C MET A 39 -1.17 8.46 1.26
N LYS A 40 -1.09 9.20 2.36
CA LYS A 40 -1.99 10.32 2.66
C LYS A 40 -3.46 9.91 2.51
N THR A 41 -3.80 8.77 3.10
CA THR A 41 -5.18 8.26 3.09
C THR A 41 -6.07 9.24 3.82
N ASP A 42 -7.17 9.64 3.19
CA ASP A 42 -8.08 10.65 3.72
C ASP A 42 -9.30 9.98 4.36
N PRO A 43 -9.44 10.04 5.69
CA PRO A 43 -10.60 9.49 6.38
C PRO A 43 -11.92 10.20 6.02
N LYS A 44 -11.87 11.48 5.66
CA LYS A 44 -13.06 12.26 5.28
C LYS A 44 -13.55 11.91 3.88
N ALA A 45 -12.61 11.72 2.95
CA ALA A 45 -12.93 11.23 1.61
C ALA A 45 -13.18 9.71 1.57
N GLY A 46 -12.85 8.98 2.65
CA GLY A 46 -13.03 7.54 2.76
C GLY A 46 -12.11 6.74 1.82
N ALA A 47 -11.02 7.34 1.32
CA ALA A 47 -10.21 6.72 0.28
C ALA A 47 -8.75 7.23 0.27
N THR A 48 -7.92 6.46 -0.43
CA THR A 48 -6.55 6.84 -0.79
C THR A 48 -6.51 7.19 -2.27
N ARG A 49 -5.90 8.33 -2.62
CA ARG A 49 -5.70 8.68 -4.03
C ARG A 49 -4.75 7.70 -4.71
N ARG A 50 -5.05 7.39 -5.97
CA ARG A 50 -4.30 6.41 -6.76
C ARG A 50 -2.83 6.82 -6.93
N GLU A 51 -2.58 8.11 -7.15
CA GLU A 51 -1.24 8.67 -7.36
C GLU A 51 -0.37 8.51 -6.10
N ASN A 52 -0.95 8.73 -4.92
CA ASN A 52 -0.25 8.56 -3.65
C ASN A 52 0.10 7.08 -3.40
N THR A 53 -0.84 6.18 -3.70
CA THR A 53 -0.62 4.73 -3.57
C THR A 53 0.55 4.30 -4.45
N LEU A 54 0.54 4.72 -5.73
CA LEU A 54 1.60 4.40 -6.68
C LEU A 54 2.96 4.96 -6.24
N ALA A 55 3.00 6.22 -5.80
CA ALA A 55 4.22 6.87 -5.35
C ALA A 55 4.86 6.12 -4.16
N VAL A 56 4.06 5.72 -3.18
CA VAL A 56 4.54 4.97 -2.00
C VAL A 56 5.02 3.58 -2.38
N LEU A 57 4.24 2.83 -3.19
CA LEU A 57 4.65 1.51 -3.65
C LEU A 57 5.99 1.58 -4.39
N ASN A 58 6.13 2.54 -5.32
CA ASN A 58 7.37 2.72 -6.09
C ASN A 58 8.56 3.16 -5.22
N ALA A 59 8.35 3.95 -4.18
CA ALA A 59 9.42 4.30 -3.24
C ALA A 59 10.03 3.05 -2.57
N TYR A 60 9.21 2.04 -2.29
CA TYR A 60 9.65 0.78 -1.69
C TYR A 60 10.29 -0.20 -2.67
N VAL A 61 9.72 -0.34 -3.87
CA VAL A 61 10.12 -1.40 -4.80
C VAL A 61 11.20 -0.97 -5.80
N LYS A 62 11.39 0.34 -6.02
CA LYS A 62 12.43 0.87 -6.92
C LYS A 62 13.86 0.46 -6.51
N PRO A 63 14.27 0.50 -5.23
CA PRO A 63 15.57 -0.02 -4.80
C PRO A 63 15.77 -1.52 -5.06
N LYS A 64 14.69 -2.27 -5.29
CA LYS A 64 14.72 -3.70 -5.63
C LYS A 64 14.66 -3.95 -7.15
N GLY A 65 14.68 -2.90 -7.97
CA GLY A 65 14.63 -3.00 -9.42
C GLY A 65 13.23 -3.12 -10.04
N TYR A 66 12.17 -2.91 -9.25
CA TYR A 66 10.79 -2.99 -9.73
C TYR A 66 10.12 -1.61 -9.80
N VAL A 67 9.15 -1.45 -10.70
CA VAL A 67 8.34 -0.23 -10.83
C VAL A 67 6.91 -0.60 -11.23
N PHE A 68 5.94 -0.13 -10.47
CA PHE A 68 4.53 -0.12 -10.84
C PHE A 68 4.22 1.03 -11.79
N ARG A 69 3.38 0.76 -12.79
CA ARG A 69 2.89 1.74 -13.76
C ARG A 69 1.36 1.72 -13.76
N LEU A 70 0.77 2.88 -13.97
CA LEU A 70 -0.64 2.98 -14.32
C LEU A 70 -0.74 2.66 -15.81
N THR A 71 -1.58 1.69 -16.13
CA THR A 71 -1.98 1.32 -17.49
C THR A 71 -3.41 1.76 -17.71
#